data_AF-A0A074N426-F1
#
_entry.id   AF-A0A074N426-F1
#
_cell.length_a   1.000
_cell.length_b   1.000
_cell.length_c   1.000
_cell.angle_alpha   90.00
_cell.angle_beta   90.00
_cell.angle_gamma   90.00
#
_symmetry.space_group_name_H-M   'P 1'
#
loop_
_entity.id
_entity.type
_entity.pdbx_description
1 polymer ?
#
loop_
_entity_poly.entity_id
_entity_poly.type
_entity_poly.pdbx_seq_one_letter_code
_entity_poly.pdbx_strand_id
1 'polypeptide(L)' 'MELSTEPDRFSQTSVLVRNTTDEAKLVTIGIIRGDGAEGKTHTARVDSKDIYETVVSNMREGDSVEIKECR' A
#
# COMPACT_ATOMS: atom_id res chain seq x y z
N MET A 1 -3.73 -11.42 1.23
CA MET A 1 -3.92 -9.96 1.24
C MET A 1 -4.36 -9.50 -0.14
N GLU A 2 -5.23 -8.49 -0.20
CA GLU A 2 -5.60 -7.83 -1.46
C GLU A 2 -5.22 -6.36 -1.40
N LEU A 3 -4.68 -5.83 -2.49
CA LEU A 3 -4.30 -4.42 -2.66
C LEU A 3 -5.15 -3.81 -3.77
N SER A 4 -5.77 -2.68 -3.46
CA SER A 4 -6.44 -1.83 -4.44
C SER A 4 -5.86 -0.42 -4.37
N THR A 5 -5.67 0.20 -5.52
CA THR A 5 -5.18 1.57 -5.62
C THR A 5 -6.09 2.40 -6.51
N GLU A 6 -6.49 3.57 -6.04
CA GLU A 6 -7.30 4.51 -6.80
C GLU A 6 -6.55 5.85 -6.89
N PRO A 7 -6.19 6.32 -8.10
CA PRO A 7 -5.61 7.63 -8.24
C PRO A 7 -6.66 8.70 -7.90
N ASP A 8 -6.30 9.62 -7.03
CA ASP A 8 -7.13 10.77 -6.66
C ASP A 8 -6.60 12.07 -7.31
N ARG A 9 -7.30 13.17 -7.08
CA ARG A 9 -6.84 14.50 -7.50
C ARG A 9 -5.60 14.89 -6.68
N PHE A 10 -4.82 15.84 -7.19
CA PHE A 10 -3.63 16.37 -6.50
C PHE A 10 -2.45 15.39 -6.32
N SER A 11 -2.24 14.46 -7.26
CA SER A 11 -1.10 13.53 -7.24
C SER A 11 -1.06 12.68 -5.97
N GLN A 12 -2.25 12.33 -5.47
CA GLN A 12 -2.47 11.40 -4.38
C GLN A 12 -3.04 10.10 -4.94
N THR A 13 -2.67 8.99 -4.34
CA THR A 13 -3.22 7.67 -4.65
C THR A 13 -3.75 7.08 -3.36
N SER A 14 -5.04 6.80 -3.33
CA SER A 14 -5.68 6.05 -2.25
C SER A 14 -5.23 4.60 -2.36
N VAL A 15 -4.81 4.05 -1.23
CA VAL A 15 -4.33 2.68 -1.10
C VAL A 15 -5.20 1.96 -0.08
N LEU A 16 -5.84 0.89 -0.53
CA LEU A 16 -6.73 0.09 0.28
C LEU A 16 -6.17 -1.34 0.36
N VAL A 17 -5.89 -1.79 1.59
CA VAL A 17 -5.36 -3.12 1.88
C VAL A 17 -6.42 -3.91 2.63
N ARG A 18 -6.89 -5.00 2.04
CA ARG A 18 -7.88 -5.89 2.66
C ARG A 18 -7.19 -7.14 3.19
N ASN A 19 -7.36 -7.39 4.48
CA ASN A 19 -6.96 -8.65 5.11
C ASN A 19 -8.09 -9.67 4.97
N THR A 20 -7.92 -10.62 4.08
CA THR A 20 -8.88 -11.72 3.87
C THR A 20 -8.67 -12.90 4.83
N THR A 21 -7.64 -12.86 5.67
CA THR A 21 -7.27 -13.94 6.60
C THR A 21 -7.96 -13.79 7.96
N ASP A 22 -7.93 -14.87 8.74
CA ASP A 22 -8.49 -14.94 10.11
C ASP A 22 -7.48 -14.50 11.18
N GLU A 23 -6.33 -13.96 10.78
CA GLU A 23 -5.28 -13.46 11.68
C GLU A 23 -4.94 -12.01 11.34
N ALA A 24 -4.54 -11.22 12.33
CA ALA A 24 -3.94 -9.91 12.08
C ALA A 24 -2.59 -10.09 11.37
N LYS A 25 -2.27 -9.18 10.44
CA LYS A 25 -1.01 -9.19 9.70
C LYS A 25 -0.34 -7.82 9.74
N LEU A 26 0.98 -7.84 9.74
CA LEU A 26 1.80 -6.66 9.49
C LEU A 26 2.13 -6.58 8.01
N VAL A 27 1.80 -5.46 7.39
CA VAL A 27 2.07 -5.20 5.98
C VAL A 27 2.91 -3.94 5.84
N THR A 28 3.83 -3.97 4.88
CA THR A 28 4.58 -2.80 4.45
C THR A 28 4.09 -2.39 3.08
N ILE A 29 3.55 -1.17 2.99
CA ILE A 29 3.11 -0.52 1.77
C ILE A 29 4.27 0.35 1.30
N GLY A 30 4.75 0.12 0.08
CA GLY A 30 5.90 0.84 -0.48
C GLY A 30 5.59 1.41 -1.86
N ILE A 31 6.19 2.57 -2.17
CA ILE A 31 6.26 3.07 -3.54
C ILE A 31 7.44 2.40 -4.20
N ILE A 32 7.25 1.78 -5.36
CA ILE A 32 8.35 1.37 -6.24
C ILE A 32 8.47 2.42 -7.33
N ARG A 33 9.65 3.01 -7.45
CA ARG A 33 9.94 4.01 -8.47
C ARG A 33 10.08 3.35 -9.84
N GLY A 34 9.91 4.13 -10.91
CA GLY A 34 10.07 3.62 -12.29
C GLY A 34 11.44 3.01 -12.62
N ASP A 35 12.48 3.32 -11.84
CA ASP A 35 13.82 2.71 -11.92
C ASP A 35 13.98 1.44 -11.06
N GLY A 36 12.90 1.00 -10.41
CA GLY A 36 12.88 -0.15 -9.50
C GLY A 36 13.37 0.17 -8.09
N ALA A 37 13.77 1.41 -7.78
CA ALA A 37 14.18 1.79 -6.44
C ALA A 37 12.98 1.84 -5.48
N GLU A 38 13.18 1.39 -4.25
CA GLU A 38 12.18 1.56 -3.20
C GLU A 38 12.11 3.04 -2.78
N GLY A 39 10.93 3.62 -2.93
CA GLY A 39 10.59 4.95 -2.45
C GLY A 39 10.20 4.92 -0.97
N LYS A 40 9.22 5.76 -0.62
CA LYS A 40 8.72 5.82 0.76
C LYS A 40 7.95 4.54 1.08
N THR A 41 8.22 3.98 2.26
CA THR A 41 7.50 2.83 2.80
C THR A 41 6.73 3.23 4.06
N HIS A 42 5.66 2.50 4.33
CA HIS A 42 4.82 2.63 5.51
C HIS A 42 4.40 1.25 5.99
N THR A 43 4.64 0.96 7.27
CA THR A 43 4.24 -0.33 7.86
C THR A 43 2.98 -0.11 8.69
N ALA A 44 1.99 -0.96 8.46
CA ALA A 44 0.71 -0.94 9.15
C ALA A 44 0.31 -2.35 9.59
N ARG A 45 -0.43 -2.43 10.70
CA ARG A 45 -1.14 -3.64 11.10
C ARG A 45 -2.53 -3.60 10.51
N VAL A 46 -2.95 -4.69 9.87
CA VAL A 46 -4.32 -4.89 9.39
C VAL A 46 -4.91 -6.06 10.16
N ASP A 47 -5.95 -5.80 10.95
CA ASP A 47 -6.59 -6.84 11.75
C ASP A 47 -7.32 -7.87 10.87
N SER A 48 -7.69 -9.01 11.45
CA SER A 48 -8.32 -10.12 10.73
C SER A 48 -9.64 -9.67 10.09
N LYS A 49 -9.85 -10.02 8.82
CA LYS A 49 -11.06 -9.64 8.05
C LYS A 49 -11.31 -8.13 7.91
N ASP A 50 -10.32 -7.30 8.22
CA ASP A 50 -10.45 -5.84 8.21
C ASP A 50 -9.81 -5.18 6.98
N ILE A 51 -10.09 -3.89 6.80
CA ILE A 51 -9.58 -3.04 5.73
C ILE A 51 -8.76 -1.90 6.34
N TYR A 52 -7.54 -1.73 5.82
CA TYR A 52 -6.70 -0.58 6.11
C TYR A 52 -6.65 0.34 4.90
N GLU A 53 -6.96 1.61 5.11
CA GLU A 53 -6.92 2.64 4.08
C GLU A 53 -5.85 3.68 4.40
N THR A 54 -5.08 4.09 3.39
CA THR A 54 -4.11 5.17 3.50
C THR A 54 -3.95 5.90 2.19
N VAL A 55 -3.28 7.06 2.23
CA VAL A 55 -3.03 7.87 1.04
C VAL A 55 -1.54 8.01 0.83
N VAL A 56 -1.11 7.78 -0.41
CA VAL A 56 0.27 7.98 -0.83
C VAL A 56 0.33 9.20 -1.74
N SER A 57 1.11 10.20 -1.35
CA SER A 57 1.30 11.44 -2.12
C SER A 57 2.66 11.46 -2.82
N ASN A 58 2.80 12.34 -3.82
CA ASN A 58 4.04 12.54 -4.58
C ASN A 58 4.44 11.31 -5.43
N MET A 59 3.46 10.58 -5.95
CA MET A 59 3.70 9.59 -6.98
C MET A 59 4.02 10.27 -8.30
N ARG A 60 5.05 9.78 -8.98
CA ARG A 60 5.44 10.21 -10.32
C ARG A 60 4.89 9.25 -11.36
N GLU A 61 4.86 9.70 -12.61
CA GLU A 61 4.58 8.80 -13.72
C GLU A 61 5.60 7.65 -13.74
N GLY A 62 5.09 6.42 -13.80
CA GLY A 62 5.91 5.20 -13.73
C GLY A 62 6.15 4.64 -12.31
N ASP A 63 5.75 5.36 -11.25
CA ASP A 63 5.76 4.80 -9.90
C ASP A 63 4.58 3.82 -9.72
N SER A 64 4.79 2.77 -8.92
CA SER A 64 3.75 1.81 -8.52
C SER A 64 3.69 1.65 -7.00
N VAL A 65 2.61 1.09 -6.49
CA VAL A 65 2.46 0.75 -5.06
C VAL A 65 2.55 -0.76 -4.91
N GLU A 66 3.36 -1.23 -3.97
CA GLU A 66 3.47 -2.63 -3.60
C GLU A 66 3.11 -2.85 -2.13
N ILE A 67 2.58 -4.04 -1.84
CA ILE A 67 2.43 -4.54 -0.48
C ILE A 67 3.33 -5.75 -0.24
N LYS A 68 4.07 -5.74 0.87
CA LYS A 68 4.88 -6.85 1.33
C LYS A 68 4.41 -7.26 2.73
N GLU A 69 4.06 -8.54 2.91
CA GLU A 69 3.74 -9.09 4.22
C GLU A 69 5.03 -9.28 5.04
N CYS A 70 5.03 -8.84 6.30
CA CYS A 70 6.15 -9.08 7.21
C CYS A 70 6.01 -10.50 7.80
N ARG A 71 7.12 -11.25 7.81
CA ARG A 71 7.19 -12.57 8.43
C ARG A 71 7.48 -12.48 9.91
#